data_AF-A0A3D4HWZ1-F1
#
_entry.id   AF-A0A3D4HWZ1-F1
#
_cell.length_a   1.000
_cell.length_b   1.000
_cell.length_c   1.000
_cell.angle_alpha   90.00
_cell.angle_beta   90.00
_cell.angle_gamma   90.00
#
_symmetry.space_group_name_H-M   'P 1'
#
loop_
_entity.id
_entity.type
_entity.pdbx_description
1 polymer ?
#
loop_
_entity_poly.entity_id
_entity_poly.type
_entity_poly.pdbx_seq_one_letter_code
_entity_poly.pdbx_strand_id
1 'polypeptide(L)' 'NVKEGQWEEADRNTDSLSKAWKKVAHRMQFSAEKNEIEDFTTCIARLRGAIQMQDKSNAIIELYEAYEHWVDIGK' A
#
# COMPACT_ATOMS: atom_id res chain seq x y z
N ASN A 1 4.38 -6.43 11.77
CA ASN A 1 4.24 -5.17 12.54
C ASN A 1 2.79 -4.76 12.81
N VAL A 2 1.89 -4.50 11.83
CA VAL A 2 0.50 -4.04 12.12
C VAL A 2 -0.30 -4.97 13.04
N LYS A 3 -0.28 -6.29 12.79
CA LYS A 3 -0.99 -7.27 13.64
C LYS A 3 -0.50 -7.26 15.09
N GLU A 4 0.78 -7.00 15.28
CA GLU A 4 1.45 -6.93 16.60
C GLU A 4 1.36 -5.52 17.23
N GLY A 5 0.72 -4.55 16.59
CA GLY A 5 0.62 -3.17 17.10
C GLY A 5 1.96 -2.41 17.10
N GLN A 6 2.94 -2.86 16.32
CA GLN A 6 4.26 -2.22 16.23
C GLN A 6 4.20 -1.00 15.30
N TRP A 7 3.51 0.07 15.73
CA TRP A 7 3.15 1.20 14.88
C TRP A 7 4.33 1.97 14.29
N GLU A 8 5.39 2.19 15.06
CA GLU A 8 6.61 2.88 14.57
C GLU A 8 7.33 2.07 13.49
N GLU A 9 7.33 0.74 13.61
CA GLU A 9 7.87 -0.14 12.57
C GLU A 9 6.94 -0.19 11.35
N ALA A 10 5.63 -0.24 11.58
CA ALA A 10 4.63 -0.21 10.51
C ALA A 10 4.71 1.09 9.68
N ASP A 11 4.91 2.24 10.32
CA ASP A 11 5.07 3.54 9.66
C ASP A 11 6.32 3.57 8.77
N ARG A 12 7.48 3.17 9.32
CA ARG A 12 8.74 3.04 8.55
C ARG A 12 8.63 2.09 7.37
N ASN A 13 7.93 0.96 7.55
CA ASN A 13 7.71 -0.01 6.48
C ASN A 13 6.73 0.49 5.43
N THR A 14 5.70 1.24 5.81
CA THR A 14 4.75 1.87 4.89
C THR A 14 5.40 2.97 4.06
N ASP A 15 6.31 3.73 4.65
CA ASP A 15 7.15 4.68 3.93
C ASP A 15 8.08 4.00 2.93
N SER A 16 8.66 2.86 3.31
CA SER A 16 9.50 2.05 2.43
C SER A 16 8.69 1.44 1.28
N LEU A 17 7.48 0.95 1.56
CA LEU A 17 6.52 0.46 0.58
C LEU A 17 6.15 1.56 -0.42
N SER A 18 5.79 2.75 0.07
CA SER A 18 5.45 3.91 -0.78
C SER A 18 6.60 4.29 -1.72
N LYS A 19 7.84 4.28 -1.22
CA LYS A 19 9.04 4.56 -2.04
C LYS A 19 9.30 3.47 -3.08
N ALA A 20 9.13 2.20 -2.72
CA ALA A 20 9.30 1.09 -3.64
C ALA A 20 8.23 1.13 -4.75
N TRP A 21 6.97 1.33 -4.36
CA TRP A 21 5.83 1.42 -5.27
C TRP A 21 6.02 2.54 -6.31
N LYS A 22 6.43 3.75 -5.90
CA LYS A 22 6.71 4.85 -6.84
C LYS A 22 7.68 4.47 -7.96
N LYS A 23 8.70 3.66 -7.67
CA LYS A 23 9.67 3.20 -8.67
C LYS A 23 9.05 2.18 -9.64
N VAL A 24 8.20 1.30 -9.13
CA VAL A 24 7.50 0.27 -9.92
C VAL A 24 6.44 0.93 -10.80
N ALA A 25 5.54 1.73 -10.22
CA ALA A 25 4.49 2.47 -10.93
C ALA A 25 5.05 3.30 -12.09
N HIS A 26 6.18 3.98 -11.90
CA HIS A 26 6.83 4.75 -12.95
C HIS A 26 7.28 3.90 -14.15
N ARG A 27 7.62 2.63 -13.97
CA ARG A 27 7.97 1.72 -15.06
C ARG A 27 6.74 1.16 -15.76
N MET A 28 5.64 0.99 -15.02
CA MET A 28 4.43 0.31 -15.48
C MET A 28 3.40 1.24 -16.13
N GLN A 29 3.54 2.56 -15.95
CA GLN A 29 2.61 3.58 -16.48
C GLN A 29 2.36 3.55 -18.00
N PHE A 30 3.07 2.71 -18.76
CA PHE A 30 2.98 2.58 -20.21
C PHE A 30 2.35 1.25 -20.70
N SER A 31 2.11 0.26 -19.83
CA SER A 31 1.76 -1.12 -20.25
C SER A 31 0.43 -1.67 -19.72
N ALA A 32 -0.12 -1.18 -18.62
CA ALA A 32 -1.41 -1.60 -18.06
C ALA A 32 -2.03 -0.48 -17.21
N GLU A 33 -3.33 -0.60 -16.95
CA GLU A 33 -4.32 0.48 -16.76
C GLU A 33 -4.01 1.48 -15.63
N LYS A 34 -4.15 2.78 -15.94
CA LYS A 34 -4.04 3.90 -14.98
C LYS A 34 -4.80 3.65 -13.68
N ASN A 35 -5.92 2.92 -13.76
CA ASN A 35 -6.78 2.58 -12.63
C ASN A 35 -6.04 1.70 -11.60
N GLU A 36 -5.38 0.62 -12.02
CA GLU A 36 -4.65 -0.27 -11.09
C GLU A 36 -3.52 0.46 -10.35
N ILE A 37 -2.84 1.39 -11.05
CA ILE A 37 -1.82 2.23 -10.40
C ILE A 37 -2.46 3.15 -9.36
N GLU A 38 -3.61 3.74 -9.69
CA GLU A 38 -4.34 4.66 -8.83
C GLU A 38 -4.93 3.95 -7.60
N ASP A 39 -5.45 2.74 -7.77
CA ASP A 39 -6.06 1.93 -6.72
C ASP A 39 -5.02 1.46 -5.69
N PHE A 40 -3.89 0.89 -6.14
CA PHE A 40 -2.79 0.51 -5.24
C PHE A 40 -2.20 1.74 -4.53
N THR A 41 -2.10 2.87 -5.23
CA THR A 41 -1.63 4.15 -4.64
C THR A 41 -2.58 4.63 -3.55
N THR A 42 -3.89 4.51 -3.78
CA THR A 42 -4.94 4.89 -2.81
C THR A 42 -4.86 4.02 -1.56
N CYS A 43 -4.67 2.70 -1.72
CA CYS A 43 -4.51 1.79 -0.60
C CYS A 43 -3.30 2.17 0.28
N ILE A 44 -2.15 2.52 -0.31
CA ILE A 44 -0.98 2.99 0.46
C ILE A 44 -1.30 4.28 1.25
N ALA A 45 -2.03 5.22 0.64
CA ALA A 45 -2.39 6.47 1.30
C ALA A 45 -3.31 6.22 2.51
N ARG A 46 -4.33 5.37 2.35
CA ARG A 46 -5.23 4.98 3.45
C ARG A 46 -4.51 4.16 4.53
N LEU A 47 -3.64 3.23 4.14
CA LEU A 47 -2.79 2.48 5.06
C LEU A 47 -1.94 3.41 5.94
N ARG A 48 -1.33 4.44 5.34
CA ARG A 48 -0.55 5.44 6.10
C ARG A 48 -1.43 6.17 7.12
N GLY A 49 -2.62 6.60 6.73
CA GLY A 49 -3.58 7.24 7.65
C GLY A 49 -3.99 6.31 8.79
N ALA A 50 -4.30 5.06 8.48
CA ALA A 50 -4.67 4.05 9.47
C ALA A 50 -3.53 3.77 10.46
N ILE A 51 -2.28 3.66 10.00
CA ILE A 51 -1.11 3.47 10.86
C ILE A 51 -0.88 4.68 11.77
N GLN A 52 -0.99 5.90 11.26
CA GLN A 52 -0.85 7.12 12.07
C GLN A 52 -1.92 7.22 13.17
N MET A 53 -3.14 6.77 12.86
CA MET A 53 -4.26 6.70 13.82
C MET A 53 -4.22 5.45 14.70
N GLN A 54 -3.25 4.55 14.51
CA GLN A 54 -3.18 3.24 15.16
C GLN A 54 -4.46 2.41 14.97
N ASP A 55 -5.15 2.63 13.85
CA ASP A 55 -6.37 1.92 13.46
C ASP A 55 -5.99 0.57 12.84
N LYS A 56 -5.94 -0.45 13.70
CA LYS A 56 -5.56 -1.81 13.30
C LYS A 56 -6.49 -2.41 12.26
N SER A 57 -7.79 -2.15 12.37
CA SER A 57 -8.78 -2.74 11.48
C SER A 57 -8.61 -2.19 10.07
N ASN A 58 -8.58 -0.87 9.94
CA ASN A 58 -8.40 -0.24 8.63
C ASN A 58 -7.00 -0.54 8.05
N ALA A 59 -5.94 -0.53 8.87
CA ALA A 59 -4.61 -0.88 8.37
C ALA A 59 -4.54 -2.31 7.80
N ILE A 60 -5.27 -3.26 8.39
CA ILE A 60 -5.34 -4.63 7.88
C ILE A 60 -6.16 -4.70 6.59
N ILE A 61 -7.30 -4.00 6.50
CA ILE A 61 -8.14 -3.96 5.31
C ILE A 61 -7.34 -3.43 4.11
N GLU A 62 -6.68 -2.28 4.28
CA GLU A 62 -5.90 -1.64 3.21
C GLU A 62 -4.69 -2.49 2.79
N LEU A 63 -4.08 -3.26 3.70
CA LEU A 63 -3.00 -4.19 3.37
C LEU A 63 -3.49 -5.36 2.49
N TYR A 64 -4.68 -5.89 2.75
CA TYR A 64 -5.25 -6.95 1.93
C TYR A 64 -5.68 -6.42 0.57
N GLU A 65 -6.36 -5.26 0.51
CA GLU A 65 -6.78 -4.64 -0.75
C GLU A 65 -5.57 -4.30 -1.63
N ALA A 66 -4.52 -3.70 -1.06
CA ALA A 66 -3.26 -3.48 -1.77
C ALA A 66 -2.66 -4.79 -2.31
N TYR A 67 -2.70 -5.87 -1.54
CA TYR A 67 -2.15 -7.16 -1.98
C TYR A 67 -2.92 -7.73 -3.19
N GLU A 68 -4.25 -7.63 -3.21
CA GLU A 68 -5.06 -8.05 -4.36
C GLU A 68 -4.71 -7.23 -5.60
N HIS A 69 -4.65 -5.90 -5.51
CA HIS A 69 -4.21 -5.04 -6.62
C HIS A 69 -2.81 -5.42 -7.13
N TRP A 70 -1.86 -5.72 -6.23
CA TRP A 70 -0.52 -6.17 -6.63
C TRP A 70 -0.55 -7.47 -7.43
N VAL A 71 -1.38 -8.43 -7.01
CA VAL A 71 -1.55 -9.70 -7.72
C VAL A 71 -2.15 -9.46 -9.10
N ASP A 72 -3.14 -8.57 -9.22
CA ASP A 72 -3.78 -8.24 -10.50
C ASP A 72 -2.84 -7.51 -11.46
N ILE A 73 -2.01 -6.60 -10.95
CA ILE A 73 -0.95 -5.92 -11.70
C ILE A 73 0.08 -6.91 -12.29
N GLY A 74 0.33 -8.03 -11.60
CA GLY A 74 1.30 -9.04 -12.00
C GLY A 74 0.80 -10.11 -12.96
N LYS A 75 -0.50 -10.11 -13.29
CA LYS A 75 -1.12 -11.01 -14.27
C LYS A 75 -0.85 -10.54 -15.70
#